data_AF-A0A254NJG7-F1
#
_entry.id   AF-A0A254NJG7-F1
#
_cell.length_a   1.000
_cell.length_b   1.000
_cell.length_c   1.000
_cell.angle_alpha   90.00
_cell.angle_beta   90.00
_cell.angle_gamma   90.00
#
_symmetry.space_group_name_H-M   'P 1'
#
loop_
_entity.id
_entity.type
_entity.pdbx_description
1 polymer ?
#
loop_
_entity_poly.entity_id
_entity_poly.type
_entity_poly.pdbx_seq_one_letter_code
_entity_poly.pdbx_strand_id
1 'polypeptide(L)' 'MTGTPNYSLWMTEFLLSPDPVKEQRIREVEREDNPELMNSIRFHLAMHDQVYLLRRRSRRRIG' A
#
# COMPACT_ATOMS: atom_id res chain seq x y z
N MET A 1 22.47 -4.02 -13.84
CA MET A 1 21.02 -4.14 -14.09
C MET A 1 20.33 -2.98 -13.39
N THR A 2 20.16 -1.84 -14.05
CA THR A 2 19.40 -0.71 -13.49
C THR A 2 17.92 -0.92 -13.80
N GLY A 3 17.32 -1.90 -13.13
CA GLY A 3 15.87 -2.13 -13.21
C GLY A 3 15.19 -1.13 -12.30
N THR A 4 14.88 0.07 -12.81
CA THR A 4 14.04 1.03 -12.09
C THR A 4 12.74 0.31 -11.73
N PRO A 5 12.32 0.30 -10.46
CA PRO A 5 11.05 -0.30 -10.07
C PRO A 5 9.92 0.31 -10.90
N ASN A 6 9.18 -0.52 -11.64
CA ASN A 6 8.03 -0.05 -12.41
C ASN A 6 6.85 0.15 -11.45
N TYR A 7 6.83 1.32 -10.80
CA TYR A 7 5.79 1.67 -9.83
C TYR A 7 4.38 1.70 -10.44
N SER A 8 4.26 1.99 -11.74
CA SER A 8 2.97 1.94 -12.46
C SER A 8 2.40 0.54 -12.53
N LEU A 9 3.23 -0.45 -12.90
CA LEU A 9 2.82 -1.86 -12.89
C LEU A 9 2.50 -2.33 -11.47
N TRP A 10 3.39 -2.03 -10.53
CA TRP A 10 3.21 -2.39 -9.12
C TRP A 10 1.87 -1.86 -8.56
N MET A 11 1.54 -0.59 -8.85
CA MET A 11 0.29 0.03 -8.39
C MET A 11 -0.93 -0.60 -9.06
N THR A 12 -0.84 -0.90 -10.35
CA THR A 12 -1.92 -1.58 -11.07
C THR A 12 -2.23 -2.95 -10.45
N GLU A 13 -1.19 -3.75 -10.20
CA GLU A 13 -1.35 -5.04 -9.52
C GLU A 13 -1.88 -4.88 -8.09
N PHE A 14 -1.41 -3.86 -7.37
CA PHE A 14 -1.86 -3.57 -6.02
C PHE A 14 -3.37 -3.29 -5.98
N LEU A 15 -3.88 -2.45 -6.90
CA LEU A 15 -5.29 -2.08 -6.93
C LEU A 15 -6.20 -3.26 -7.31
N LEU A 16 -5.75 -4.14 -8.20
CA LEU A 16 -6.49 -5.33 -8.62
C LEU A 16 -6.43 -6.47 -7.59
N SER A 17 -5.50 -6.41 -6.63
CA SER A 17 -5.33 -7.44 -5.62
C SER A 17 -6.48 -7.45 -4.59
N PRO A 18 -6.78 -8.61 -3.98
CA PRO A 18 -7.74 -8.70 -2.88
C PRO A 18 -7.17 -8.05 -1.60
N ASP A 19 -8.05 -7.67 -0.68
CA ASP A 19 -7.72 -6.95 0.55
C ASP A 19 -6.56 -7.57 1.37
N PRO A 20 -6.47 -8.90 1.58
CA PRO A 20 -5.35 -9.48 2.33
C PRO A 20 -3.98 -9.21 1.69
N VAL A 21 -3.93 -9.22 0.35
CA VAL A 21 -2.70 -8.96 -0.41
C VAL A 21 -2.36 -7.46 -0.37
N LYS A 22 -3.37 -6.58 -0.48
CA LYS A 22 -3.18 -5.14 -0.28
C LYS A 22 -2.62 -4.86 1.11
N GLU A 23 -3.20 -5.46 2.16
CA GLU A 23 -2.72 -5.30 3.53
C GLU A 23 -1.24 -5.70 3.68
N GLN A 24 -0.84 -6.84 3.09
CA GLN A 24 0.54 -7.29 3.09
C GLN A 24 1.47 -6.29 2.36
N ARG A 25 1.14 -5.92 1.13
CA ARG A 25 1.96 -4.99 0.32
C ARG A 25 2.15 -3.64 0.99
N ILE A 26 1.13 -3.09 1.64
CA ILE A 26 1.28 -1.84 2.39
C ILE A 26 2.28 -2.02 3.55
N ARG A 27 2.34 -3.17 4.23
CA ARG A 27 3.35 -3.42 5.28
C ARG A 27 4.76 -3.52 4.72
N GLU A 28 4.92 -4.07 3.53
CA GLU A 28 6.22 -4.14 2.84
C GLU A 28 6.71 -2.72 2.53
N VAL A 29 5.86 -1.88 1.93
CA VAL A 29 6.19 -0.47 1.63
C VAL A 29 6.47 0.36 2.89
N GLU A 30 5.75 0.11 4.00
CA GLU A 30 6.06 0.73 5.30
C GLU A 30 7.44 0.32 5.83
N ARG A 31 7.82 -0.97 5.69
CA ARG A 31 9.12 -1.48 6.15
C ARG A 31 10.28 -0.97 5.30
N GLU A 32 10.04 -0.73 4.03
CA GLU A 32 11.00 -0.17 3.09
C GLU A 32 11.20 1.34 3.26
N ASP A 33 10.42 1.99 4.13
CA ASP A 33 10.41 3.45 4.35
C ASP A 33 10.34 4.22 3.01
N ASN A 34 9.42 3.79 2.14
CA ASN A 34 9.22 4.40 0.83
C ASN A 34 8.02 5.37 0.87
N PRO A 35 8.24 6.66 1.19
CA PRO A 35 7.15 7.63 1.37
C PRO A 35 6.44 7.95 0.06
N GLU A 36 7.13 7.91 -1.08
CA GLU A 36 6.54 8.18 -2.40
C GLU A 36 5.49 7.13 -2.74
N LEU A 37 5.85 5.86 -2.62
CA LEU A 37 4.94 4.75 -2.88
C LEU A 37 3.80 4.70 -1.85
N MET A 38 4.08 4.99 -0.58
CA MET A 38 3.06 5.08 0.46
C MET A 38 2.05 6.20 0.19
N ASN A 39 2.49 7.36 -0.30
CA ASN A 39 1.59 8.44 -0.69
C ASN A 39 0.72 8.04 -1.89
N SER A 40 1.30 7.35 -2.87
CA SER A 40 0.55 6.81 -4.00
C SER A 40 -0.53 5.81 -3.56
N ILE A 41 -0.19 4.88 -2.65
CA ILE A 41 -1.16 3.96 -2.04
C ILE A 41 -2.31 4.74 -1.38
N ARG A 42 -2.00 5.72 -0.52
CA ARG A 42 -3.01 6.51 0.19
C ARG A 42 -3.96 7.23 -0.77
N PHE A 43 -3.41 7.84 -1.82
CA PHE A 43 -4.18 8.53 -2.85
C PHE A 43 -5.17 7.59 -3.53
N HIS A 44 -4.70 6.44 -4.03
CA HIS A 44 -5.59 5.51 -4.74
C HIS A 44 -6.61 4.85 -3.80
N LEU A 45 -6.22 4.45 -2.59
CA LEU A 45 -7.17 3.91 -1.63
C LEU A 45 -8.27 4.93 -1.27
N ALA A 46 -7.95 6.23 -1.21
CA ALA A 46 -8.95 7.28 -1.00
C ALA A 46 -9.91 7.40 -2.20
N MET A 47 -9.39 7.31 -3.42
CA MET A 47 -10.21 7.34 -4.65
C MET A 47 -11.20 6.18 -4.76
N HIS A 48 -10.86 5.01 -4.19
CA HIS A 48 -11.67 3.79 -4.25
C HIS A 48 -12.50 3.52 -2.98
N ASP A 49 -12.56 4.46 -2.02
CA ASP A 49 -13.18 4.27 -0.69
C ASP A 49 -12.62 3.07 0.10
N GLN A 50 -11.35 2.74 -0.10
CA GLN A 50 -10.63 1.62 0.51
C GLN A 50 -9.71 2.05 1.66
N VAL A 51 -9.90 3.26 2.21
CA VAL A 51 -9.09 3.82 3.31
C VAL A 51 -9.15 2.96 4.59
N TYR A 52 -10.17 2.11 4.74
CA TYR A 52 -10.28 1.18 5.87
C TYR A 52 -9.10 0.20 5.97
N LEU A 53 -8.42 -0.11 4.85
CA LEU A 53 -7.21 -0.94 4.80
C LEU A 53 -6.02 -0.30 5.54
N LEU A 54 -6.04 1.03 5.68
CA LEU A 54 -5.07 1.78 6.48
C LEU A 54 -5.50 1.82 7.97
N ARG A 55 -6.81 1.94 8.24
CA ARG A 55 -7.37 2.11 9.59
C ARG A 55 -7.39 0.84 10.44
N ARG A 56 -7.44 -0.36 9.85
CA ARG A 56 -7.32 -1.64 10.59
C ARG A 56 -6.05 -1.74 11.45
N ARG A 57 -5.09 -0.83 11.27
CA ARG A 57 -3.77 -0.80 11.92
C ARG A 57 -3.71 0.05 13.19
N SER A 58 -4.48 1.13 13.31
CA SER A 58 -4.42 2.02 14.48
C SER A 58 -4.97 1.38 15.77
N ARG A 59 -5.69 0.26 15.67
CA ARG A 59 -6.22 -0.51 16.80
C ARG A 59 -5.28 -1.60 17.35
N ARG A 60 -4.08 -1.81 16.78
CA ARG A 60 -3.12 -2.84 17.23
C ARG A 60 -1.88 -2.29 17.98
N ARG A 61 -1.88 -1.01 18.40
CA ARG A 61 -0.86 -0.41 19.28
C ARG A 61 -1.32 -0.32 20.74
N ILE A 62 -1.89 -1.39 21.27
CA ILE A 62 -2.06 -1.55 22.73
C ILE A 62 -1.51 -2.95 23.03
N GLY A 63 -0.30 -2.97 23.59
CA GLY A 63 0.52 -4.14 23.88
C GLY A 63 1.92 -3.69 24.21
#